data_AF-A0AAP2QAS5-F1
#
_entry.id   AF-A0AAP2QAS5-F1
#
_cell.length_a   1.000
_cell.length_b   1.000
_cell.length_c   1.000
_cell.angle_alpha   90.00
_cell.angle_beta   90.00
_cell.angle_gamma   90.00
#
_symmetry.space_group_name_H-M   'P 1'
#
loop_
_entity.id
_entity.type
_entity.pdbx_description
1 polymer ?
#
loop_
_entity_poly.entity_id
_entity_poly.type
_entity_poly.pdbx_seq_one_letter_code
_entity_poly.pdbx_strand_id
1 'polypeptide(L)'
;MAKKLWNCTWNSSCVCVKCFFRRHVPSVRYHVKAPFEKPIRLLTSVPGIGVTTAVTLMVELDDIVCFRNADHLASFIGLVPMCHSSGESNGTGDITVRRHFMLRSLLVEAAWVTIRKDPAMTVAYTEYRKRMNPQKSIIKIARRLVNRIYYVLKHEKEYIPCVVK
;
A
#
# COMPACT_ATOMS: atom_id res chain seq x y z
N MET A 1 20.96 -3.40 -28.56
CA MET A 1 19.91 -2.54 -29.14
C MET A 1 19.23 -1.77 -28.03
N ALA A 2 19.52 -0.47 -27.95
CA ALA A 2 19.05 0.43 -26.91
C ALA A 2 17.68 1.05 -27.26
N LYS A 3 17.00 1.53 -26.21
CA LYS A 3 15.90 2.51 -26.22
C LYS A 3 14.51 1.99 -26.66
N LYS A 4 13.70 1.63 -25.66
CA LYS A 4 12.31 2.11 -25.59
C LYS A 4 12.13 2.87 -24.28
N LEU A 5 12.62 4.11 -24.32
CA LEU A 5 12.30 5.15 -23.35
C LEU A 5 10.78 5.29 -23.29
N TRP A 6 10.25 5.16 -22.08
CA TRP A 6 8.85 5.38 -21.77
C TRP A 6 8.54 6.86 -21.98
N ASN A 7 7.86 7.20 -23.08
CA ASN A 7 7.37 8.54 -23.31
C ASN A 7 6.27 8.86 -22.27
N CYS A 8 6.69 9.61 -21.25
CA CYS A 8 5.84 10.28 -20.29
C CYS A 8 5.25 11.51 -20.97
N THR A 9 4.00 11.43 -21.43
CA THR A 9 3.17 12.61 -21.67
C THR A 9 2.02 12.58 -20.67
N TRP A 10 2.31 12.99 -19.44
CA TRP A 10 1.29 13.26 -18.44
C TRP A 10 1.54 14.64 -17.84
N ASN A 11 0.49 15.45 -17.92
CA ASN A 11 0.37 16.86 -17.61
C ASN A 11 1.12 17.31 -16.33
N SER A 12 1.61 18.55 -16.37
CA SER A 12 2.67 19.19 -15.55
C SER A 12 2.42 19.32 -14.03
N SER A 13 1.50 18.56 -13.46
CA SER A 13 1.20 18.57 -12.02
C SER A 13 1.30 17.19 -11.36
N CYS A 14 1.47 16.12 -12.14
CA CYS A 14 1.65 14.78 -11.62
C CYS A 14 3.14 14.46 -11.54
N VAL A 15 3.75 14.66 -10.37
CA VAL A 15 5.06 14.08 -10.08
C VAL A 15 4.92 12.57 -10.29
N CYS A 16 5.60 12.06 -11.30
CA CYS A 16 5.64 10.62 -11.59
C CYS A 16 6.09 9.90 -10.30
N VAL A 17 5.20 9.11 -9.68
CA VAL A 17 5.50 8.37 -8.44
C VAL A 17 6.77 7.53 -8.61
N LYS A 18 6.95 6.94 -9.80
CA LYS A 18 8.17 6.24 -10.23
C LYS A 18 9.44 7.11 -10.25
N CYS A 19 9.32 8.39 -10.58
CA CYS A 19 10.44 9.34 -10.61
C CYS A 19 10.72 9.93 -9.21
N PHE A 20 9.68 10.04 -8.37
CA PHE A 20 9.79 10.46 -6.98
C PHE A 20 10.46 9.39 -6.10
N PHE A 21 10.14 8.11 -6.31
CA PHE A 21 10.70 6.97 -5.56
C PHE A 21 12.23 6.92 -5.56
N ARG A 22 12.85 7.25 -6.69
CA ARG A 22 14.31 7.20 -6.85
C ARG A 22 15.06 8.23 -5.99
N ARG A 23 14.35 9.22 -5.42
CA ARG A 23 14.93 10.34 -4.65
C ARG A 23 14.72 10.26 -3.14
N HIS A 24 13.87 9.34 -2.66
CA HIS A 24 13.42 9.34 -1.26
C HIS A 24 13.37 7.97 -0.57
N VAL A 25 13.69 6.87 -1.25
CA VAL A 25 13.98 5.62 -0.53
C VAL A 25 15.44 5.72 -0.09
N PRO A 26 15.75 5.96 1.20
CA PRO A 26 17.11 5.79 1.66
C PRO A 26 17.51 4.35 1.33
N SER A 27 18.65 4.15 0.68
CA SER A 27 19.21 2.82 0.45
C SER A 27 19.72 2.27 1.79
N VAL A 28 18.80 2.02 2.72
CA VAL A 28 19.15 1.46 4.02
C VAL A 28 19.41 -0.01 3.77
N ARG A 29 20.69 -0.40 3.82
CA ARG A 29 21.08 -1.81 3.91
C ARG A 29 20.68 -2.29 5.30
N TYR A 30 19.45 -2.74 5.44
CA TYR A 30 19.03 -3.44 6.64
C TYR A 30 19.73 -4.80 6.68
N HIS A 31 20.55 -5.03 7.71
CA HIS A 31 20.92 -6.40 8.08
C HIS A 31 19.70 -7.00 8.76
N VAL A 32 19.00 -7.88 8.05
CA VAL A 32 17.85 -8.59 8.61
C VAL A 32 18.35 -9.45 9.77
N LYS A 33 18.05 -9.06 11.01
CA LYS A 33 18.32 -9.88 12.19
C LYS A 33 17.32 -11.06 12.21
N ALA A 34 17.77 -12.19 12.77
CA ALA A 34 17.04 -13.46 12.82
C ALA A 34 15.54 -13.41 13.25
N PRO A 35 15.07 -12.56 14.20
CA PRO A 35 13.66 -12.62 14.62
C PRO A 35 12.66 -12.18 13.54
N PHE A 36 13.10 -11.47 12.50
CA PHE A 36 12.20 -10.95 11.46
C PHE A 36 12.08 -11.85 10.22
N GLU A 37 12.77 -12.99 10.19
CA GLU A 37 12.82 -13.83 8.97
C GLU A 37 11.43 -14.37 8.58
N LYS A 38 10.70 -14.95 9.54
CA LYS A 38 9.34 -15.47 9.32
C LYS A 38 8.36 -14.41 8.80
N PRO A 39 8.16 -13.26 9.47
CA PRO A 39 7.21 -12.26 9.02
C PRO A 39 7.63 -11.59 7.69
N ILE A 40 8.93 -11.44 7.42
CA ILE A 40 9.42 -10.96 6.11
C ILE A 40 9.06 -11.95 5.00
N ARG A 41 9.21 -13.26 5.23
CA ARG A 41 8.81 -14.30 4.26
C ARG A 41 7.30 -14.26 4.00
N LEU A 42 6.49 -14.15 5.05
CA LEU A 42 5.04 -14.00 4.93
C LEU A 42 4.65 -12.73 4.15
N LEU A 43 5.27 -11.60 4.44
CA LEU A 43 5.05 -10.35 3.70
C LEU A 43 5.45 -10.44 2.24
N THR A 44 6.56 -11.10 1.94
CA THR A 44 7.06 -11.27 0.57
C THR A 44 6.16 -12.19 -0.27
N SER A 45 5.35 -13.04 0.36
CA SER A 45 4.31 -13.81 -0.35
C SER A 45 3.22 -12.93 -0.97
N VAL A 46 3.00 -11.73 -0.43
CA VAL A 46 2.01 -10.79 -0.94
C VAL A 46 2.51 -10.15 -2.23
N PRO A 47 1.75 -10.23 -3.34
CA PRO A 47 2.19 -9.70 -4.62
C PRO A 47 2.31 -8.19 -4.56
N GLY A 48 3.53 -7.69 -4.82
CA GLY A 48 3.84 -6.25 -4.82
C GLY A 48 4.69 -5.79 -3.65
N ILE A 49 4.89 -6.65 -2.65
CA ILE A 49 5.82 -6.39 -1.55
C ILE A 49 7.16 -7.08 -1.86
N GLY A 50 8.23 -6.30 -1.94
CA GLY A 50 9.59 -6.81 -2.00
C GLY A 50 10.24 -6.86 -0.62
N VAL A 51 11.41 -7.50 -0.51
CA VAL A 51 12.13 -7.64 0.77
C VAL A 51 12.39 -6.28 1.43
N THR A 52 12.82 -5.26 0.68
CA THR A 52 13.04 -3.92 1.23
C THR A 52 11.77 -3.31 1.79
N THR A 53 10.66 -3.41 1.05
CA THR A 53 9.35 -2.91 1.50
C THR A 53 8.85 -3.67 2.72
N ALA A 54 9.04 -4.99 2.75
CA ALA A 54 8.69 -5.83 3.88
C ALA A 54 9.48 -5.44 5.13
N VAL A 55 10.79 -5.25 5.01
CA VAL A 55 11.65 -4.81 6.12
C VAL A 55 11.24 -3.43 6.61
N THR A 56 11.02 -2.45 5.71
CA THR A 56 10.57 -1.11 6.10
C THR A 56 9.21 -1.18 6.83
N LEU A 57 8.28 -2.01 6.36
CA LEU A 57 7.00 -2.21 7.05
C LEU A 57 7.20 -2.83 8.44
N MET A 58 8.06 -3.83 8.58
CA MET A 58 8.33 -4.47 9.87
C MET A 58 9.01 -3.51 10.86
N VAL A 59 9.97 -2.70 10.40
CA VAL A 59 10.67 -1.73 11.26
C VAL A 59 9.73 -0.62 11.73
N GLU A 60 8.82 -0.16 10.88
CA GLU A 60 7.91 0.94 11.21
C GLU A 60 6.69 0.47 12.02
N LEU A 61 6.24 -0.77 11.82
CA LEU A 61 5.10 -1.33 12.54
C LEU A 61 5.49 -2.03 13.85
N ASP A 62 6.76 -2.44 13.96
CA ASP A 62 7.33 -3.23 15.06
C ASP A 62 6.55 -4.52 15.33
N ASP A 63 5.48 -4.46 16.13
CA ASP A 63 4.57 -5.57 16.40
C ASP A 63 3.13 -5.27 15.96
N ILE A 64 2.54 -6.18 15.19
CA ILE A 64 1.17 -6.09 14.71
C ILE A 64 0.14 -6.35 15.81
N VAL A 65 0.54 -7.01 16.90
CA VAL A 65 -0.32 -7.20 18.07
C VAL A 65 -0.76 -5.86 18.68
N CYS A 66 0.01 -4.79 18.48
CA CYS A 66 -0.36 -3.43 18.90
C CYS A 66 -1.62 -2.90 18.20
N PHE A 67 -1.97 -3.41 17.01
CA PHE A 67 -3.13 -2.97 16.25
C PHE A 67 -4.32 -3.90 16.49
N ARG A 68 -5.40 -3.36 17.06
CA ARG A 68 -6.64 -4.13 17.30
C ARG A 68 -7.30 -4.59 16.00
N ASN A 69 -7.34 -3.71 14.99
CA ASN A 69 -8.02 -3.91 13.71
C ASN A 69 -7.19 -3.40 12.53
N ALA A 70 -7.44 -3.96 11.35
CA ALA A 70 -6.84 -3.49 10.09
C ALA A 70 -7.13 -2.01 9.80
N ASP A 71 -8.26 -1.49 10.27
CA ASP A 71 -8.60 -0.06 10.12
C ASP A 71 -7.68 0.85 10.93
N HIS A 72 -7.21 0.41 12.10
CA HIS A 72 -6.21 1.16 12.88
C HIS A 72 -4.87 1.19 12.14
N LEU A 73 -4.47 0.09 11.51
CA LEU A 73 -3.27 0.04 10.68
C LEU A 73 -3.39 0.96 9.46
N ALA A 74 -4.52 0.91 8.74
CA ALA A 74 -4.78 1.79 7.61
C ALA A 74 -4.83 3.28 8.01
N SER A 75 -5.36 3.57 9.20
CA SER A 75 -5.36 4.91 9.78
C SER A 75 -3.95 5.36 10.14
N PHE A 76 -3.13 4.51 10.77
CA PHE A 76 -1.73 4.78 11.13
C PHE A 76 -0.91 5.22 9.91
N ILE A 77 -0.99 4.46 8.81
CA ILE A 77 -0.33 4.75 7.53
C ILE A 77 -0.89 6.02 6.86
N GLY A 78 -2.18 6.31 7.08
CA GLY A 78 -2.88 7.42 6.45
C GLY A 78 -3.46 7.09 5.09
N LEU A 79 -4.12 5.94 4.98
CA LEU A 79 -4.94 5.55 3.83
C LEU A 79 -6.43 5.85 4.03
N VAL A 80 -6.80 6.37 5.20
CA VAL A 80 -8.18 6.74 5.56
C VAL A 80 -8.35 8.25 5.34
N PRO A 81 -9.41 8.69 4.65
CA PRO A 81 -9.70 10.12 4.50
C PRO A 81 -10.02 10.76 5.86
N MET A 82 -9.82 12.07 5.97
CA MET A 82 -10.21 12.80 7.17
C MET A 82 -11.73 12.85 7.28
N CYS A 83 -12.29 12.50 8.43
CA CYS A 83 -13.71 12.71 8.71
C CYS A 83 -13.87 14.03 9.46
N HIS A 84 -14.65 14.97 8.91
CA HIS A 84 -15.10 16.16 9.62
C HIS A 84 -16.54 15.89 10.06
N SER A 85 -16.72 15.68 11.37
CA SER A 85 -18.06 15.58 11.98
C SER A 85 -18.25 16.81 12.84
N SER A 86 -19.01 17.77 12.33
CA SER A 86 -19.39 18.99 13.04
C SER A 86 -20.88 18.92 13.35
N GLY A 87 -21.26 18.00 14.26
CA GLY A 87 -22.57 17.88 14.92
C GLY A 87 -23.78 17.53 14.03
N GLU A 88 -23.98 18.28 12.94
CA GLU A 88 -25.14 18.23 12.05
C GLU A 88 -24.79 17.69 10.65
N SER A 89 -23.50 17.65 10.30
CA SER A 89 -23.01 17.24 8.98
C SER A 89 -21.80 16.32 9.10
N ASN A 90 -21.84 15.20 8.39
CA ASN A 90 -20.75 14.25 8.26
C ASN A 90 -20.10 14.41 6.88
N GLY A 91 -18.98 15.13 6.84
CA GLY A 91 -18.18 15.33 5.63
C GLY A 91 -16.97 14.40 5.59
N THR A 92 -16.76 13.71 4.46
CA THR A 92 -15.49 13.02 4.18
C THR A 92 -14.56 13.97 3.44
N GLY A 93 -13.49 14.42 4.09
CA GLY A 93 -12.48 15.31 3.54
C GLY A 93 -11.32 14.58 2.86
N ASP A 94 -10.26 15.32 2.60
CA ASP A 94 -9.06 14.82 1.92
C ASP A 94 -8.18 13.96 2.84
N ILE A 95 -7.17 13.33 2.23
CA ILE A 95 -6.21 12.50 2.96
C ILE A 95 -5.30 13.38 3.82
N THR A 96 -5.10 12.97 5.06
CA THR A 96 -4.28 13.68 6.03
C THR A 96 -2.81 13.73 5.61
N VAL A 97 -2.23 14.92 5.50
CA VAL A 97 -0.81 15.12 5.13
C VAL A 97 0.15 14.70 6.25
N ARG A 98 -0.26 14.81 7.52
CA ARG A 98 0.57 14.60 8.73
C ARG A 98 1.02 13.14 9.00
N ARG A 99 0.61 12.16 8.20
CA ARG A 99 0.90 10.73 8.43
C ARG A 99 2.07 10.21 7.60
N HIS A 100 2.60 9.03 7.94
CA HIS A 100 3.74 8.36 7.29
C HIS A 100 3.65 8.32 5.75
N PHE A 101 4.16 9.37 5.11
CA PHE A 101 4.06 9.56 3.67
C PHE A 101 4.89 8.53 2.90
N MET A 102 6.03 8.10 3.45
CA MET A 102 6.87 7.06 2.87
C MET A 102 6.13 5.71 2.81
N LEU A 103 5.52 5.28 3.92
CA LEU A 103 4.74 4.04 3.97
C LEU A 103 3.57 4.06 2.99
N ARG A 104 2.84 5.19 2.93
CA ARG A 104 1.74 5.37 1.99
C ARG A 104 2.21 5.23 0.55
N SER A 105 3.31 5.87 0.19
CA SER A 105 3.87 5.81 -1.16
C SER A 105 4.29 4.39 -1.53
N LEU A 106 4.98 3.70 -0.62
CA LEU A 106 5.37 2.28 -0.78
C LEU A 106 4.17 1.37 -1.01
N LEU A 107 3.09 1.56 -0.26
CA LEU A 107 1.88 0.73 -0.39
C LEU A 107 1.08 1.04 -1.66
N VAL A 108 1.06 2.30 -2.11
CA VAL A 108 0.44 2.67 -3.39
C VAL A 108 1.21 2.05 -4.56
N GLU A 109 2.54 2.03 -4.50
CA GLU A 109 3.35 1.34 -5.50
C GLU A 109 3.16 -0.18 -5.47
N ALA A 110 3.14 -0.77 -4.27
CA ALA A 110 2.85 -2.18 -4.10
C ALA A 110 1.48 -2.52 -4.70
N ALA A 111 0.45 -1.70 -4.46
CA ALA A 111 -0.88 -1.87 -5.01
C ALA A 111 -0.90 -1.89 -6.56
N TRP A 112 -0.10 -1.06 -7.23
CA TRP A 112 0.03 -1.10 -8.70
C TRP A 112 0.64 -2.42 -9.21
N VAL A 113 1.52 -3.03 -8.43
CA VAL A 113 2.06 -4.37 -8.75
C VAL A 113 1.02 -5.45 -8.44
N THR A 114 0.31 -5.33 -7.31
CA THR A 114 -0.75 -6.26 -6.89
C THR A 114 -1.85 -6.37 -7.94
N ILE A 115 -2.33 -5.24 -8.48
CA ILE A 115 -3.36 -5.20 -9.55
C ILE A 115 -2.94 -6.01 -10.79
N ARG A 116 -1.64 -6.14 -11.06
CA ARG A 116 -1.16 -6.90 -12.24
C ARG A 116 -1.03 -8.39 -11.97
N LYS A 117 -0.89 -8.80 -10.71
CA LYS A 117 -0.62 -10.18 -10.31
C LYS A 117 -1.84 -10.90 -9.75
N ASP A 118 -2.72 -10.17 -9.07
CA ASP A 118 -3.85 -10.74 -8.35
C ASP A 118 -5.19 -10.39 -9.04
N PRO A 119 -5.91 -11.40 -9.58
CA PRO A 119 -7.18 -11.16 -10.28
C PRO A 119 -8.26 -10.55 -9.39
N ALA A 120 -8.30 -10.85 -8.08
CA ALA A 120 -9.31 -10.29 -7.18
C ALA A 120 -9.14 -8.77 -7.01
N MET A 121 -7.88 -8.30 -7.02
CA MET A 121 -7.57 -6.87 -6.95
C MET A 121 -7.83 -6.16 -8.27
N THR A 122 -7.61 -6.85 -9.39
CA THR A 122 -7.96 -6.34 -10.72
C THR A 122 -9.45 -6.07 -10.83
N VAL A 123 -10.29 -7.03 -10.45
CA VAL A 123 -11.76 -6.87 -10.49
C VAL A 123 -12.22 -5.76 -9.56
N ALA A 124 -11.66 -5.67 -8.35
CA ALA A 124 -11.98 -4.58 -7.44
C ALA A 124 -11.61 -3.21 -8.02
N TYR A 125 -10.45 -3.12 -8.66
CA TYR A 125 -9.96 -1.87 -9.25
C TYR A 125 -10.81 -1.43 -10.44
N THR A 126 -11.22 -2.35 -11.31
CA THR A 126 -12.10 -2.04 -12.45
C THR A 126 -13.47 -1.56 -11.96
N GLU A 127 -14.04 -2.18 -10.94
CA GLU A 127 -15.30 -1.73 -10.32
C GLU A 127 -15.19 -0.34 -9.68
N TYR A 128 -14.08 -0.05 -8.99
CA TYR A 128 -13.86 1.28 -8.45
C TYR A 128 -13.68 2.33 -9.55
N ARG A 129 -12.93 2.00 -10.60
CA ARG A 129 -12.68 2.90 -11.73
C ARG A 129 -13.96 3.30 -12.47
N LYS A 130 -15.00 2.45 -12.47
CA LYS A 130 -16.32 2.79 -13.02
C LYS A 130 -17.04 3.89 -12.22
N ARG A 131 -16.78 3.98 -10.91
CA ARG A 131 -17.51 4.86 -9.99
C ARG A 131 -16.72 6.11 -9.56
N MET A 132 -15.39 6.09 -9.67
CA MET A 132 -14.53 7.15 -9.13
C MET A 132 -13.24 7.35 -9.94
N ASN A 133 -12.59 8.49 -9.71
CA ASN A 133 -11.31 8.82 -10.33
C ASN A 133 -10.25 7.73 -10.10
N PRO A 134 -9.34 7.50 -11.06
CA PRO A 134 -8.35 6.43 -10.97
C PRO A 134 -7.42 6.59 -9.77
N GLN A 135 -7.08 7.83 -9.40
CA GLN A 135 -6.26 8.14 -8.23
C GLN A 135 -6.95 7.73 -6.91
N LYS A 136 -8.25 8.00 -6.76
CA LYS A 136 -9.03 7.57 -5.58
C LYS A 136 -9.22 6.05 -5.57
N SER A 137 -9.33 5.43 -6.76
CA SER A 137 -9.45 3.99 -6.92
C SER A 137 -8.21 3.23 -6.43
N ILE A 138 -7.01 3.68 -6.80
CA ILE A 138 -5.76 3.02 -6.34
C ILE A 138 -5.60 3.11 -4.82
N ILE A 139 -6.00 4.22 -4.20
CA ILE A 139 -5.95 4.37 -2.74
C ILE A 139 -6.87 3.36 -2.05
N LYS A 140 -8.07 3.10 -2.60
CA LYS A 140 -8.95 2.03 -2.07
C LYS A 140 -8.33 0.64 -2.22
N ILE A 141 -7.61 0.38 -3.32
CA ILE A 141 -6.87 -0.88 -3.48
C ILE A 141 -5.73 -0.99 -2.48
N ALA A 142 -4.96 0.09 -2.25
CA ALA A 142 -3.93 0.11 -1.22
C ALA A 142 -4.51 -0.18 0.18
N ARG A 143 -5.71 0.35 0.51
CA ARG A 143 -6.41 -0.01 1.75
C ARG A 143 -6.78 -1.50 1.81
N ARG A 144 -7.31 -2.07 0.73
CA ARG A 144 -7.60 -3.52 0.66
C ARG A 144 -6.34 -4.36 0.81
N LEU A 145 -5.22 -3.91 0.24
CA LEU A 145 -3.91 -4.55 0.37
C LEU A 145 -3.44 -4.55 1.83
N VAL A 146 -3.56 -3.43 2.55
CA VAL A 146 -3.24 -3.35 3.98
C VAL A 146 -4.08 -4.32 4.81
N ASN A 147 -5.38 -4.45 4.51
CA ASN A 147 -6.22 -5.42 5.21
C ASN A 147 -5.74 -6.86 5.01
N ARG A 148 -5.25 -7.20 3.80
CA ARG A 148 -4.67 -8.52 3.50
C ARG A 148 -3.33 -8.73 4.22
N ILE A 149 -2.47 -7.72 4.23
CA ILE A 149 -1.19 -7.73 4.96
C ILE A 149 -1.45 -8.00 6.46
N TYR A 150 -2.39 -7.27 7.06
CA TYR A 150 -2.78 -7.45 8.45
C TYR A 150 -3.25 -8.88 8.73
N TYR A 151 -4.08 -9.45 7.84
CA TYR A 151 -4.57 -10.82 7.99
C TYR A 151 -3.45 -11.86 7.89
N VAL A 152 -2.55 -11.72 6.92
CA VAL A 152 -1.38 -12.61 6.73
C VAL A 152 -0.50 -12.63 7.97
N LEU A 153 -0.26 -11.46 8.56
CA LEU A 153 0.60 -11.33 9.74
C LEU A 153 -0.08 -11.78 11.02
N LYS A 154 -1.39 -11.54 11.17
CA LYS A 154 -2.16 -12.00 12.34
C LYS A 154 -2.35 -13.52 12.38
N HIS A 155 -2.52 -14.16 11.22
CA HIS A 155 -2.78 -15.60 11.13
C HIS A 155 -1.53 -16.41 10.78
N GLU A 156 -0.40 -15.75 10.53
CA GLU A 156 0.86 -16.37 10.10
C GLU A 156 0.69 -17.32 8.89
N LYS A 157 -0.24 -16.98 7.99
CA LYS A 157 -0.54 -17.78 6.79
C LYS A 157 -0.06 -17.07 5.54
N GLU A 158 0.60 -17.83 4.66
CA GLU A 158 1.03 -17.31 3.37
C GLU A 158 -0.14 -16.82 2.52
N TYR A 159 0.14 -15.78 1.74
CA TYR A 159 -0.84 -15.15 0.90
C TYR A 159 -1.13 -15.96 -0.36
N ILE A 160 -2.38 -16.35 -0.55
CA ILE A 160 -2.84 -17.05 -1.76
C ILE A 160 -3.67 -16.08 -2.60
N PRO A 161 -3.29 -15.80 -3.86
CA PRO A 161 -4.12 -15.01 -4.76
C PRO A 161 -5.35 -15.83 -5.17
N CYS A 162 -6.50 -15.53 -4.57
CA CYS A 162 -7.76 -16.16 -4.91
C CYS A 162 -8.83 -15.12 -5.26
N VAL A 163 -9.66 -15.45 -6.26
CA VAL A 163 -10.89 -14.71 -6.55
C VAL A 163 -11.96 -15.26 -5.60
N VAL A 164 -12.31 -14.50 -4.58
CA VAL A 164 -13.50 -14.79 -3.76
C VAL A 164 -14.71 -14.52 -4.66
N LYS A 165 -15.40 -15.59 -5.07
CA LYS A 165 -16.67 -15.52 -5.82
C LYS A 165 -17.79 -15.03 -4.92
#